data_AF-A0A8X6MJA0-F1
#
_entry.id   AF-A0A8X6MJA0-F1
#
_cell.length_a   1.000
_cell.length_b   1.000
_cell.length_c   1.000
_cell.angle_alpha   90.00
_cell.angle_beta   90.00
_cell.angle_gamma   90.00
#
_symmetry.space_group_name_H-M   'P 1'
#
loop_
_entity.id
_entity.type
_entity.pdbx_description
1 polymer ?
#
loop_
_entity_poly.entity_id
_entity_poly.type
_entity_poly.pdbx_seq_one_letter_code
_entity_poly.pdbx_strand_id
1 'polypeptide(L)'
;MCLPNPVSQKAYDRINAKIADVSEALANASMKKAAAEEKIIDGTVNSVVVSGDGTWKTRGHASLIGVCTLIGADCGKVLGMEVMSSYCKGCDSYKGPKFGPKYSAFLAKHQTFCRKTHTGSAGGMEVCGMQEFFFD
;
A
#
# COMPACT_ATOMS: atom_id res chain seq x y z
N MET A 1 1.85 -39.52 -4.68
CA MET A 1 0.71 -38.59 -4.43
C MET A 1 0.31 -37.99 -5.78
N CYS A 2 -0.94 -38.20 -6.22
CA CYS A 2 -1.50 -37.45 -7.34
C CYS A 2 -2.14 -36.18 -6.78
N LEU A 3 -1.45 -35.04 -6.92
CA LEU A 3 -2.06 -33.75 -6.65
C LEU A 3 -3.08 -33.43 -7.75
N PRO A 4 -4.20 -32.79 -7.41
CA PRO A 4 -5.15 -32.34 -8.42
C PRO A 4 -4.50 -31.33 -9.36
N ASN A 5 -5.00 -31.26 -10.60
CA ASN A 5 -4.52 -30.29 -11.57
C ASN A 5 -4.72 -28.86 -11.05
N PRO A 6 -3.74 -27.95 -11.27
CA PRO A 6 -3.88 -26.56 -10.89
C PRO A 6 -5.10 -25.91 -11.55
N VAL A 7 -5.73 -24.97 -10.84
CA VAL A 7 -6.73 -24.09 -11.43
C VAL A 7 -6.14 -23.32 -12.62
N SER A 8 -6.96 -23.02 -13.63
CA SER A 8 -6.50 -22.18 -14.74
C SER A 8 -6.08 -20.79 -14.26
N GLN A 9 -5.08 -20.18 -14.89
CA GLN A 9 -4.60 -18.84 -14.53
C GLN A 9 -5.74 -17.81 -14.53
N LYS A 10 -6.64 -17.88 -15.53
CA LYS A 10 -7.80 -16.99 -15.62
C LYS A 10 -8.77 -17.13 -14.44
N ALA A 11 -8.97 -18.36 -13.96
CA ALA A 11 -9.80 -18.59 -12.78
C ALA A 11 -9.09 -18.09 -11.51
N TYR A 12 -7.79 -18.36 -11.37
CA TYR A 12 -6.97 -17.88 -10.27
C TYR A 12 -6.99 -16.35 -10.16
N ASP A 13 -6.71 -15.65 -11.26
CA ASP A 13 -6.68 -14.18 -11.29
C ASP A 13 -8.05 -13.59 -10.92
N ARG A 14 -9.14 -14.18 -11.41
CA ARG A 14 -10.50 -13.75 -11.07
C ARG A 14 -10.81 -13.93 -9.59
N ILE A 15 -10.42 -15.07 -9.01
CA ILE A 15 -10.63 -15.34 -7.58
C ILE A 15 -9.83 -14.35 -6.74
N ASN A 16 -8.56 -14.12 -7.07
CA ASN A 16 -7.72 -13.17 -6.35
C ASN A 16 -8.22 -11.74 -6.45
N ALA A 17 -8.70 -11.31 -7.63
CA ALA A 17 -9.30 -9.98 -7.77
C ALA A 17 -10.50 -9.84 -6.83
N LYS A 18 -11.39 -10.83 -6.80
CA LYS A 18 -12.56 -10.81 -5.91
C LYS A 18 -12.18 -10.82 -4.42
N ILE A 19 -11.16 -11.59 -4.05
CA ILE A 19 -10.65 -11.59 -2.67
C ILE A 19 -10.09 -10.21 -2.33
N ALA A 20 -9.27 -9.63 -3.20
CA ALA A 20 -8.68 -8.31 -2.99
C ALA A 20 -9.77 -7.24 -2.79
N ASP A 21 -10.76 -7.17 -3.67
CA ASP A 21 -11.85 -6.18 -3.60
C ASP A 21 -12.61 -6.29 -2.26
N VAL A 22 -12.95 -7.52 -1.84
CA VAL A 22 -13.68 -7.75 -0.58
C VAL A 22 -12.80 -7.46 0.63
N SER A 23 -11.53 -7.87 0.60
CA SER A 23 -10.57 -7.60 1.67
C SER A 23 -10.34 -6.10 1.86
N GLU A 24 -10.21 -5.34 0.77
CA GLU A 24 -10.05 -3.89 0.81
C GLU A 24 -11.29 -3.20 1.41
N ALA A 25 -12.49 -3.58 0.95
CA ALA A 25 -13.74 -3.04 1.49
C ALA A 25 -13.88 -3.30 3.01
N LEU A 26 -13.56 -4.53 3.44
CA LEU A 26 -13.60 -4.90 4.87
C LEU A 26 -12.54 -4.17 5.69
N ALA A 27 -11.31 -4.05 5.18
CA ALA A 27 -10.25 -3.31 5.84
C ALA A 27 -10.64 -1.84 6.04
N ASN A 28 -11.16 -1.19 5.00
CA ASN A 28 -11.62 0.20 5.06
C ASN A 28 -12.76 0.39 6.06
N ALA A 29 -13.74 -0.53 6.09
CA ALA A 29 -14.83 -0.48 7.08
C ALA A 29 -14.31 -0.68 8.51
N SER A 30 -13.37 -1.61 8.70
CA SER A 30 -12.75 -1.90 9.99
C SER A 30 -11.96 -0.71 10.53
N MET A 31 -11.11 -0.10 9.70
CA MET A 31 -10.30 1.08 10.07
C MET A 31 -11.18 2.29 10.41
N LYS A 32 -12.25 2.54 9.63
CA LYS A 32 -13.23 3.60 9.94
C LYS A 32 -13.91 3.40 11.29
N LYS A 33 -14.27 2.15 11.61
CA LYS A 33 -14.84 1.81 12.92
C LYS A 33 -13.82 2.03 14.04
N ALA A 34 -12.58 1.59 13.85
CA ALA A 34 -11.50 1.82 14.81
C ALA A 34 -11.25 3.31 15.06
N ALA A 35 -11.24 4.14 14.02
CA ALA A 35 -11.10 5.58 14.16
C ALA A 35 -12.27 6.25 14.92
N ALA A 36 -13.49 5.75 14.75
CA ALA A 36 -14.64 6.20 15.52
C ALA A 36 -14.54 5.77 17.01
N GLU A 37 -14.08 4.54 17.26
CA GLU A 37 -13.86 4.05 18.62
C GLU A 37 -12.75 4.83 19.34
N GLU A 38 -11.63 5.13 18.68
CA GLU A 38 -10.54 5.94 19.24
C GLU A 38 -11.04 7.30 19.73
N LYS A 39 -11.83 8.01 18.90
CA LYS A 39 -12.41 9.31 19.25
C LYS A 39 -13.33 9.24 20.46
N ILE A 40 -14.04 8.12 20.64
CA ILE A 40 -14.94 7.94 21.79
C ILE A 40 -14.13 7.70 23.07
N ILE A 41 -13.03 6.94 22.99
CA ILE A 41 -12.20 6.57 24.14
C ILE A 41 -11.37 7.75 24.61
N ASP A 42 -10.68 8.44 23.69
CA ASP A 42 -9.85 9.62 23.99
C ASP A 42 -10.68 10.76 24.59
N GLY A 43 -11.98 10.81 24.28
CA GLY A 43 -12.92 11.78 24.82
C GLY A 43 -12.67 13.21 24.35
N THR A 44 -11.68 13.44 23.48
CA THR A 44 -11.44 14.73 22.83
C THR A 44 -12.23 14.83 21.53
N VAL A 45 -12.75 16.03 21.28
CA VAL A 45 -13.70 16.24 20.17
C VAL A 45 -12.97 16.33 18.81
N ASN A 46 -11.70 16.73 18.81
CA ASN A 46 -10.98 17.15 17.60
C ASN A 46 -9.55 16.60 17.45
N SER A 47 -9.09 15.75 18.37
CA SER A 47 -7.76 15.16 18.29
C SER A 47 -7.83 13.67 18.56
N VAL A 48 -6.82 12.95 18.10
CA VAL A 48 -6.55 11.57 18.50
C VAL A 48 -5.05 11.43 18.66
N VAL A 49 -4.61 10.68 19.66
CA VAL A 49 -3.20 10.32 19.79
C VAL A 49 -2.98 9.04 18.98
N VAL A 50 -1.96 9.06 18.13
CA VAL A 50 -1.63 7.92 17.26
C VAL A 50 -0.17 7.56 17.37
N SER A 51 0.11 6.29 17.18
CA SER A 51 1.45 5.76 16.87
C SER A 51 1.49 5.33 15.41
N GLY A 52 2.67 5.35 14.81
CA GLY A 52 2.89 4.89 13.44
C GLY A 52 3.85 3.70 13.44
N ASP A 53 3.58 2.72 12.59
CA ASP A 53 4.50 1.60 12.33
C ASP A 53 4.57 1.24 10.83
N GLY A 54 5.70 0.67 10.41
CA GLY A 54 5.99 0.27 9.05
C GLY A 54 6.24 -1.23 8.92
N THR A 55 5.72 -1.84 7.87
CA THR A 55 6.05 -3.23 7.51
C THR A 55 6.46 -3.36 6.05
N TRP A 56 7.31 -4.32 5.75
CA TRP A 56 7.86 -4.54 4.42
C TRP A 56 7.56 -5.94 3.92
N LYS A 57 7.34 -6.07 2.60
CA LYS A 57 7.04 -7.36 1.97
C LYS A 57 8.14 -8.40 2.16
N THR A 58 9.39 -7.96 2.30
CA THR A 58 10.57 -8.83 2.48
C THR A 58 11.42 -8.34 3.63
N ARG A 59 12.03 -9.28 4.37
CA ARG A 59 12.96 -8.94 5.46
C ARG A 59 14.22 -8.25 4.92
N GLY A 60 14.81 -7.39 5.76
CA GLY A 60 16.12 -6.77 5.54
C GLY A 60 16.14 -5.66 4.50
N HIS A 61 15.59 -4.49 4.84
CA HIS A 61 15.68 -3.15 4.19
C HIS A 61 15.91 -3.05 2.65
N ALA A 62 15.57 -4.08 1.90
CA ALA A 62 15.72 -4.17 0.44
C ALA A 62 14.35 -4.34 -0.24
N SER A 63 13.26 -4.23 0.53
CA SER A 63 11.93 -4.37 -0.03
C SER A 63 11.56 -3.17 -0.88
N LEU A 64 10.92 -3.44 -2.01
CA LEU A 64 10.41 -2.41 -2.91
C LEU A 64 8.96 -2.02 -2.60
N ILE A 65 8.34 -2.68 -1.61
CA ILE A 65 6.96 -2.47 -1.20
C ILE A 65 6.94 -2.47 0.34
N GLY A 66 6.45 -1.37 0.89
CA GLY A 66 6.18 -1.18 2.31
C GLY A 66 4.72 -0.81 2.54
N VAL A 67 4.24 -1.02 3.75
CA VAL A 67 2.94 -0.58 4.22
C VAL A 67 3.17 0.19 5.51
N CYS A 68 2.64 1.39 5.59
CA CYS A 68 2.67 2.23 6.77
C CYS A 68 1.29 2.18 7.42
N THR A 69 1.21 2.11 8.74
CA THR A 69 -0.05 2.04 9.48
C THR A 69 -0.08 3.05 10.60
N LEU A 70 -1.19 3.79 10.71
CA LEU A 70 -1.53 4.57 11.89
C LEU A 70 -2.30 3.71 12.87
N ILE A 71 -1.90 3.74 14.14
CA ILE A 71 -2.46 2.93 15.21
C ILE A 71 -2.93 3.87 16.32
N GLY A 72 -4.19 3.74 16.74
CA GLY A 72 -4.75 4.53 17.85
C GLY A 72 -4.04 4.20 19.16
N ALA A 73 -3.68 5.22 19.92
CA ALA A 73 -2.97 5.05 21.18
C ALA A 73 -3.83 4.32 22.22
N ASP A 74 -5.14 4.59 22.23
CA ASP A 74 -6.04 4.05 23.24
C ASP A 74 -6.68 2.73 22.80
N CYS A 75 -7.18 2.64 21.57
CA CYS A 75 -7.81 1.42 21.06
C CYS A 75 -6.79 0.36 20.63
N GLY A 76 -5.55 0.74 20.34
CA GLY A 76 -4.48 -0.14 19.85
C GLY A 76 -4.77 -0.75 18.47
N LYS A 77 -5.70 -0.18 17.70
CA LYS A 77 -6.11 -0.68 16.38
C LYS A 77 -5.60 0.21 15.27
N VAL A 78 -5.47 -0.37 14.07
CA VAL A 78 -5.12 0.37 12.86
C VAL A 78 -6.27 1.29 12.47
N LEU A 79 -6.00 2.59 12.39
CA LEU A 79 -6.93 3.66 12.01
C LEU A 79 -6.83 4.00 10.52
N GLY A 80 -5.67 3.75 9.93
CA GLY A 80 -5.38 4.01 8.53
C GLY A 80 -4.14 3.25 8.08
N MET A 81 -4.04 2.98 6.77
CA MET A 81 -2.86 2.39 6.17
C MET A 81 -2.54 3.07 4.83
N GLU A 82 -1.26 3.09 4.47
CA GLU A 82 -0.77 3.63 3.21
C GLU A 82 0.25 2.66 2.59
N VAL A 83 0.18 2.47 1.27
CA VAL A 83 1.06 1.52 0.56
C VAL A 83 2.16 2.26 -0.18
N MET A 84 3.38 2.09 0.30
CA MET A 84 4.56 2.70 -0.30
C MET A 84 5.23 1.74 -1.27
N SER A 85 5.51 2.20 -2.48
CA SER A 85 6.11 1.37 -3.51
C SER A 85 7.17 2.12 -4.30
N SER A 86 8.37 1.58 -4.38
CA SER A 86 9.43 2.03 -5.30
C SER A 86 9.47 1.21 -6.58
N TYR A 87 8.58 0.21 -6.71
CA TYR A 87 8.45 -0.68 -7.85
C TYR A 87 7.16 -0.47 -8.63
N CYS A 88 7.25 -0.61 -9.94
CA CYS A 88 6.07 -0.75 -10.78
C CYS A 88 6.41 -1.71 -11.92
N LYS A 89 5.57 -2.73 -12.09
CA LYS A 89 5.73 -3.72 -13.18
C LYS A 89 5.65 -3.05 -14.56
N GLY A 90 4.85 -2.00 -14.72
CA GLY A 90 4.78 -1.21 -15.95
C GLY A 90 6.08 -0.45 -16.23
N CYS A 91 6.71 0.14 -15.21
CA CYS A 91 8.02 0.75 -15.36
C CYS A 91 9.11 -0.28 -15.74
N ASP A 92 9.02 -1.49 -15.19
CA ASP A 92 9.99 -2.57 -15.40
C ASP A 92 9.81 -3.32 -16.74
N SER A 93 8.62 -3.19 -17.35
CA SER A 93 8.34 -3.79 -18.66
C SER A 93 9.01 -3.06 -19.81
N TYR A 94 9.37 -1.78 -19.64
CA TYR A 94 10.11 -1.03 -20.66
C TYR A 94 11.56 -1.53 -20.76
N LYS A 95 11.91 -2.10 -21.93
CA LYS A 95 13.23 -2.70 -22.18
C LYS A 95 14.22 -1.80 -22.94
N GLY A 96 13.80 -0.60 -23.34
CA GLY A 96 14.64 0.36 -24.04
C GLY A 96 15.52 1.21 -23.10
N PRO A 97 16.36 2.08 -23.66
CA PRO A 97 17.08 3.08 -22.88
C PRO A 97 16.10 4.05 -22.19
N LYS A 98 16.30 4.31 -20.89
CA LYS A 98 15.43 5.20 -20.08
C LYS A 98 15.74 6.68 -20.33
N PHE A 99 15.92 7.07 -21.59
CA PHE A 99 16.18 8.42 -22.03
C PHE A 99 15.72 8.63 -23.48
N GLY A 100 15.58 9.88 -23.88
CA GLY A 100 15.21 10.26 -25.24
C GLY A 100 13.71 10.13 -25.57
N PRO A 101 13.32 10.46 -26.82
CA PRO A 101 11.92 10.69 -27.17
C PRO A 101 11.01 9.48 -26.99
N LYS A 102 11.53 8.26 -27.24
CA LYS A 102 10.77 7.02 -27.06
C LYS A 102 10.42 6.76 -25.59
N TYR A 103 11.35 7.05 -24.68
CA TYR A 103 11.12 6.89 -23.25
C TYR A 103 10.15 7.96 -22.73
N SER A 104 10.29 9.22 -23.17
CA SER A 104 9.36 10.29 -22.80
C SER A 104 7.92 10.00 -23.24
N ALA A 105 7.74 9.50 -24.47
CA ALA A 105 6.42 9.11 -24.98
C ALA A 105 5.82 7.91 -24.21
N PHE A 106 6.65 6.95 -23.79
CA PHE A 106 6.22 5.86 -22.91
C PHE A 106 5.81 6.39 -21.53
N LEU A 107 6.65 7.24 -20.91
CA LEU A 107 6.41 7.76 -19.57
C LEU A 107 5.13 8.59 -19.51
N ALA A 108 4.90 9.46 -20.50
CA ALA A 108 3.68 10.27 -20.59
C ALA A 108 2.41 9.40 -20.63
N LYS A 109 2.45 8.24 -21.27
CA LYS A 109 1.33 7.28 -21.31
C LYS A 109 1.23 6.44 -20.04
N HIS A 110 2.37 6.12 -19.43
CA HIS A 110 2.43 5.24 -18.26
C HIS A 110 2.13 5.97 -16.95
N GLN A 111 2.37 7.28 -16.87
CA GLN A 111 2.31 8.06 -15.63
C GLN A 111 0.99 7.87 -14.87
N THR A 112 -0.15 7.84 -15.57
CA THR A 112 -1.48 7.63 -14.97
C THR A 112 -1.72 6.22 -14.41
N PHE A 113 -0.88 5.25 -14.80
CA PHE A 113 -0.93 3.85 -14.34
C PHE A 113 0.28 3.47 -13.49
N CYS A 114 1.17 4.43 -13.23
CA CYS A 114 2.36 4.19 -12.43
C CYS A 114 1.95 3.91 -10.99
N ARG A 115 2.47 2.82 -10.42
CA ARG A 115 2.22 2.45 -9.02
C ARG A 115 3.41 2.76 -8.10
N LYS A 116 4.35 3.58 -8.57
CA LYS A 116 5.44 4.04 -7.70
C LYS A 116 4.95 5.25 -6.93
N THR A 117 4.99 5.14 -5.61
CA THR A 117 4.66 6.21 -4.66
C THR A 117 5.89 6.68 -3.89
N HIS A 118 7.00 5.94 -3.93
CA HIS A 118 8.22 6.25 -3.18
C HIS A 118 9.48 6.28 -4.04
N THR A 119 10.37 7.21 -3.73
CA THR A 119 11.75 7.25 -4.23
C THR A 119 12.73 7.34 -3.06
N GLY A 120 13.71 6.44 -3.01
CA GLY A 120 14.72 6.42 -1.96
C GLY A 120 14.93 5.03 -1.37
N SER A 121 15.41 4.98 -0.13
CA SER A 121 15.66 3.74 0.61
C SER A 121 14.36 3.08 1.07
N ALA A 122 14.39 1.77 1.32
CA ALA A 122 13.24 1.04 1.87
C ALA A 122 12.85 1.57 3.26
N GLY A 123 13.83 1.88 4.12
CA GLY A 123 13.56 2.48 5.44
C GLY A 123 12.88 3.85 5.33
N GLY A 124 13.19 4.63 4.29
CA GLY A 124 12.53 5.91 4.06
C GLY A 124 11.04 5.80 3.70
N MET A 125 10.55 4.61 3.31
CA MET A 125 9.12 4.41 3.02
C MET A 125 8.26 4.65 4.25
N GLU A 126 8.75 4.31 5.45
CA GLU A 126 8.00 4.52 6.69
C GLU A 126 7.77 6.01 6.93
N VAL A 127 8.84 6.81 6.85
CA VAL A 127 8.75 8.26 7.05
C VAL A 127 7.84 8.91 6.02
N CYS A 128 8.03 8.61 4.73
CA CYS A 128 7.20 9.18 3.67
C CYS A 128 5.74 8.73 3.79
N GLY A 129 5.48 7.45 4.06
CA GLY A 129 4.12 6.96 4.22
C GLY A 129 3.42 7.53 5.46
N MET A 130 4.15 7.81 6.54
CA MET A 130 3.57 8.51 7.70
C MET A 130 3.17 9.94 7.36
N GLN A 131 3.90 10.61 6.48
CA GLN A 131 3.59 11.98 6.07
C GLN A 131 2.26 12.03 5.29
N GLU A 132 1.99 11.06 4.42
CA GLU A 132 0.76 11.04 3.60
C GLU A 132 -0.52 11.16 4.45
N PHE A 133 -0.55 10.59 5.67
CA PHE A 133 -1.74 10.70 6.52
C PHE A 133 -2.08 12.11 7.04
N PHE A 134 -1.11 13.03 7.03
CA PHE A 134 -1.25 14.37 7.61
C PHE A 134 -1.20 15.50 6.59
N PHE A 135 -0.95 15.19 5.32
CA PHE A 135 -0.82 16.18 4.24
C PHE A 135 -1.95 16.12 3.20
N ASP A 136 -2.97 15.28 3.42
CA ASP A 136 -4.24 15.26 2.67
C ASP A 136 -5.22 16.38 3.09
#